data_AF-A0A397GI40-F1
#
_entry.id   AF-A0A397GI40-F1
#
_cell.length_a   1.000
_cell.length_b   1.000
_cell.length_c   1.000
_cell.angle_alpha   90.00
_cell.angle_beta   90.00
_cell.angle_gamma   90.00
#
_symmetry.space_group_name_H-M   'P 1'
#
loop_
_entity.id
_entity.type
_entity.pdbx_description
1 polymer ?
#
loop_
_entity_poly.entity_id
_entity_poly.type
_entity_poly.pdbx_seq_one_letter_code
_entity_poly.pdbx_strand_id
1 'polypeptide(L)'
;MSEVGPSDQNHDFAPTYEAAMLDEDQSHSTAPLLPKPHEYETAPADGMKELEMGDVKDLSPSPRPSLTFGIEDEWTPRFKRTHSRSRSFRRTCLLFLLKAVLAVWFSVVLYKVIRYCAQSSKSTGGLPDTSPGNDDTSASRNRRMIIDSDSGNIRGVYPLYDSLSLTTTTGNITVAIAPQPAHPDHPFEPARLHIRSLSGTVTVSFTAPEAAILPDLELEMELHPDCNASRTDENRDLPARPYELDIQTETGPIAGRMVFSRSARLVSGSGDITAMLIPVIPDGLGEDCTGKMGRNVSIMTETESGEQRLHVTQPFVLDSEAEANYRVSGSHIAGNGAMEVAYPAAWAGNVH
;
A
#
# COMPACT_ATOMS: atom_id res chain seq x y z
N MET A 1 79.04 19.33 -0.53
CA MET A 1 78.19 20.35 -1.20
C MET A 1 77.57 19.63 -2.37
N SER A 2 76.31 19.24 -2.23
CA SER A 2 75.59 18.38 -3.18
C SER A 2 74.25 19.02 -3.52
N GLU A 3 73.99 19.08 -4.81
CA GLU A 3 72.79 19.56 -5.49
C GLU A 3 71.52 18.80 -5.10
N VAL A 4 70.39 19.51 -5.02
CA VAL A 4 69.08 19.07 -5.54
C VAL A 4 68.33 20.32 -6.01
N GLY A 5 67.83 20.29 -7.25
CA GLY A 5 67.15 21.41 -7.93
C GLY A 5 65.65 21.59 -7.58
N PRO A 6 65.00 22.64 -8.11
CA PRO A 6 63.61 22.96 -7.84
C PRO A 6 62.62 22.38 -8.87
N SER A 7 61.40 22.09 -8.42
CA SER A 7 60.26 21.65 -9.26
C SER A 7 59.38 22.83 -9.68
N ASP A 8 59.05 22.85 -10.97
CA ASP A 8 58.16 23.79 -11.64
C ASP A 8 56.71 23.71 -11.16
N GLN A 9 56.05 24.87 -11.07
CA GLN A 9 54.62 25.02 -10.83
C GLN A 9 53.95 25.84 -11.94
N ASN A 10 52.85 25.25 -12.43
CA ASN A 10 51.59 25.84 -12.88
C ASN A 10 51.50 26.54 -14.25
N HIS A 11 50.78 25.84 -15.12
CA HIS A 11 50.10 26.34 -16.31
C HIS A 11 48.91 27.23 -15.94
N ASP A 12 48.93 28.47 -16.44
CA ASP A 12 47.76 29.33 -16.63
C ASP A 12 47.13 29.04 -17.99
N PHE A 13 45.86 28.62 -18.03
CA PHE A 13 44.96 28.84 -19.17
C PHE A 13 43.50 28.85 -18.69
N ALA A 14 42.88 30.03 -18.76
CA ALA A 14 41.43 30.20 -18.74
C ALA A 14 41.01 30.84 -20.06
N PRO A 15 39.96 30.35 -20.75
CA PRO A 15 39.28 31.14 -21.75
C PRO A 15 37.97 31.72 -21.20
N THR A 16 37.92 33.04 -21.23
CA THR A 16 36.74 33.89 -21.11
C THR A 16 35.75 33.59 -22.23
N TYR A 17 34.50 33.27 -21.89
CA TYR A 17 33.39 33.21 -22.85
C TYR A 17 32.55 34.48 -22.73
N GLU A 18 32.44 35.19 -23.86
CA GLU A 18 31.64 36.38 -24.08
C GLU A 18 30.13 36.08 -24.08
N ALA A 19 29.38 37.02 -23.52
CA ALA A 19 27.93 37.09 -23.60
C ALA A 19 27.53 37.75 -24.94
N ALA A 20 26.78 37.02 -25.78
CA ALA A 20 26.05 37.59 -26.90
C ALA A 20 24.60 37.79 -26.49
N MET A 21 24.20 39.06 -26.37
CA MET A 21 22.82 39.50 -26.29
C MET A 21 22.13 39.32 -27.65
N LEU A 22 20.91 38.79 -27.63
CA LEU A 22 19.96 38.88 -28.74
C LEU A 22 18.57 39.13 -28.16
N ASP A 23 18.05 40.32 -28.49
CA ASP A 23 16.67 40.75 -28.35
C ASP A 23 15.73 39.79 -29.09
N GLU A 24 14.56 39.48 -28.49
CA GLU A 24 13.36 39.17 -29.27
C GLU A 24 12.07 39.33 -28.44
N ASP A 25 11.28 40.32 -28.85
CA ASP A 25 9.82 40.46 -28.86
C ASP A 25 8.97 40.07 -27.63
N GLN A 26 8.64 41.11 -26.85
CA GLN A 26 7.41 41.16 -26.05
C GLN A 26 6.19 41.37 -26.96
N SER A 27 5.47 40.29 -27.25
CA SER A 27 4.13 40.34 -27.83
C SER A 27 3.06 40.20 -26.74
N HIS A 28 2.12 41.13 -26.78
CA HIS A 28 0.96 41.25 -25.93
C HIS A 28 0.08 39.99 -25.96
N SER A 29 -0.29 39.46 -24.79
CA SER A 29 -1.40 38.51 -24.68
C SER A 29 -2.37 38.91 -23.55
N THR A 30 -3.57 39.23 -24.01
CA THR A 30 -4.75 39.71 -23.30
C THR A 30 -5.29 38.65 -22.34
N ALA A 31 -5.46 39.02 -21.06
CA ALA A 31 -6.14 38.20 -20.05
C ALA A 31 -7.66 38.08 -20.34
N PRO A 32 -8.28 36.89 -20.25
CA PRO A 32 -9.72 36.76 -20.26
C PRO A 32 -10.34 37.16 -18.92
N LEU A 33 -11.40 37.93 -18.98
CA LEU A 33 -12.20 38.40 -17.86
C LEU A 33 -12.92 37.24 -17.14
N LEU A 34 -12.79 37.23 -15.82
CA LEU A 34 -13.56 36.43 -14.86
C LEU A 34 -15.09 36.63 -15.03
N PRO A 35 -15.89 35.56 -15.08
CA PRO A 35 -17.34 35.65 -14.90
C PRO A 35 -17.67 35.94 -13.43
N LYS A 36 -18.63 36.85 -13.22
CA LYS A 36 -19.19 37.16 -11.89
C LYS A 36 -19.93 35.93 -11.31
N PRO A 37 -19.89 35.73 -9.97
CA PRO A 37 -20.67 34.68 -9.33
C PRO A 37 -22.15 35.03 -9.34
N HIS A 38 -22.98 34.12 -9.86
CA HIS A 38 -24.42 34.15 -9.71
C HIS A 38 -24.79 33.76 -8.28
N GLU A 39 -25.61 34.60 -7.64
CA GLU A 39 -26.35 34.30 -6.41
C GLU A 39 -27.21 33.05 -6.63
N TYR A 40 -26.99 32.00 -5.84
CA TYR A 40 -27.92 30.88 -5.75
C TYR A 40 -28.99 31.22 -4.72
N GLU A 41 -30.20 31.42 -5.22
CA GLU A 41 -31.41 31.59 -4.45
C GLU A 41 -31.74 30.27 -3.73
N THR A 42 -31.86 30.34 -2.40
CA THR A 42 -32.15 29.20 -1.53
C THR A 42 -33.63 28.86 -1.63
N ALA A 43 -33.98 27.72 -2.24
CA ALA A 43 -35.34 27.21 -2.22
C ALA A 43 -35.66 26.55 -0.87
N PRO A 44 -36.85 26.76 -0.28
CA PRO A 44 -37.24 26.18 1.00
C PRO A 44 -37.58 24.69 0.86
N ALA A 45 -37.07 23.89 1.80
CA ALA A 45 -37.44 22.50 1.99
C ALA A 45 -38.83 22.42 2.64
N ASP A 46 -39.84 22.02 1.87
CA ASP A 46 -41.11 21.57 2.42
C ASP A 46 -41.68 20.43 1.56
N GLY A 47 -42.10 19.34 2.21
CA GLY A 47 -42.92 18.29 1.61
C GLY A 47 -42.19 17.02 1.16
N MET A 48 -41.77 16.18 2.10
CA MET A 48 -41.84 14.73 1.89
C MET A 48 -42.76 14.10 2.94
N LYS A 49 -43.93 13.66 2.46
CA LYS A 49 -44.95 12.95 3.21
C LYS A 49 -44.59 11.47 3.33
N GLU A 50 -44.93 10.93 4.49
CA GLU A 50 -45.06 9.52 4.83
C GLU A 50 -45.56 8.67 3.67
N LEU A 51 -44.80 7.63 3.33
CA LEU A 51 -45.35 6.45 2.67
C LEU A 51 -45.54 5.37 3.73
N GLU A 52 -46.80 5.26 4.12
CA GLU A 52 -47.41 4.23 4.95
C GLU A 52 -47.21 2.85 4.30
N MET A 53 -46.55 1.94 5.01
CA MET A 53 -46.28 0.58 4.55
C MET A 53 -47.46 -0.30 4.94
N GLY A 54 -48.26 -0.68 3.94
CA GLY A 54 -49.49 -1.46 4.09
C GLY A 54 -49.26 -2.91 4.51
N ASP A 55 -50.14 -3.34 5.42
CA ASP A 55 -50.33 -4.68 6.00
C ASP A 55 -50.35 -5.83 4.97
N VAL A 56 -49.55 -6.86 5.25
CA VAL A 56 -49.63 -8.18 4.62
C VAL A 56 -50.62 -9.03 5.40
N LYS A 57 -51.74 -9.40 4.77
CA LYS A 57 -52.69 -10.39 5.31
C LYS A 57 -52.75 -11.66 4.47
N ASP A 58 -52.46 -12.73 5.18
CA ASP A 58 -52.68 -14.16 4.93
C ASP A 58 -53.84 -14.53 4.02
N LEU A 59 -53.61 -15.44 3.06
CA LEU A 59 -54.60 -16.44 2.66
C LEU A 59 -53.92 -17.78 2.31
N SER A 60 -54.20 -18.79 3.13
CA SER A 60 -54.13 -20.23 2.81
C SER A 60 -55.54 -20.83 3.04
N PRO A 61 -55.78 -22.15 2.87
CA PRO A 61 -56.46 -22.72 1.71
C PRO A 61 -57.80 -23.40 2.07
N SER A 62 -58.64 -23.73 1.07
CA SER A 62 -59.83 -24.57 1.29
C SER A 62 -60.40 -25.14 -0.03
N PRO A 63 -61.38 -26.08 -0.03
CA PRO A 63 -61.14 -27.50 -0.29
C PRO A 63 -62.02 -28.11 -1.43
N ARG A 64 -61.83 -29.42 -1.69
CA ARG A 64 -62.72 -30.36 -2.45
C ARG A 64 -64.16 -30.43 -1.84
N PRO A 65 -65.19 -31.18 -2.36
CA PRO A 65 -65.21 -32.31 -3.33
C PRO A 65 -66.46 -32.53 -4.25
N SER A 66 -66.39 -33.62 -5.06
CA SER A 66 -67.40 -34.64 -5.46
C SER A 66 -68.57 -34.38 -6.43
N LEU A 67 -68.69 -35.22 -7.48
CA LEU A 67 -69.77 -36.23 -7.77
C LEU A 67 -69.59 -36.79 -9.22
N THR A 68 -69.23 -38.06 -9.42
CA THR A 68 -70.04 -39.24 -9.86
C THR A 68 -71.00 -39.07 -11.05
N PHE A 69 -70.79 -39.84 -12.13
CA PHE A 69 -71.77 -40.79 -12.72
C PHE A 69 -71.07 -41.67 -13.77
N GLY A 70 -71.36 -42.98 -13.78
CA GLY A 70 -70.84 -43.96 -14.75
C GLY A 70 -71.81 -44.25 -15.89
N ILE A 71 -71.35 -45.03 -16.88
CA ILE A 71 -72.04 -46.13 -17.60
C ILE A 71 -71.06 -46.77 -18.60
N GLU A 72 -71.24 -48.07 -18.78
CA GLU A 72 -70.44 -49.06 -19.52
C GLU A 72 -70.57 -48.93 -21.06
N ASP A 73 -69.55 -49.35 -21.81
CA ASP A 73 -69.64 -50.57 -22.66
C ASP A 73 -68.41 -50.75 -23.59
N GLU A 74 -67.76 -51.89 -23.36
CA GLU A 74 -67.29 -52.91 -24.32
C GLU A 74 -67.02 -52.55 -25.81
N TRP A 75 -65.75 -52.62 -26.24
CA TRP A 75 -65.26 -53.51 -27.31
C TRP A 75 -63.74 -53.37 -27.52
N THR A 76 -63.02 -54.50 -27.57
CA THR A 76 -61.57 -54.55 -27.87
C THR A 76 -61.29 -54.43 -29.38
N PRO A 77 -60.07 -53.99 -29.78
CA PRO A 77 -59.15 -55.01 -30.28
C PRO A 77 -57.69 -54.84 -29.85
N ARG A 78 -57.04 -56.01 -29.77
CA ARG A 78 -55.61 -56.22 -29.53
C ARG A 78 -54.72 -55.32 -30.39
N PHE A 79 -53.92 -54.47 -29.75
CA PHE A 79 -52.63 -54.04 -30.28
C PHE A 79 -51.53 -54.38 -29.26
N LYS A 80 -50.69 -55.35 -29.63
CA LYS A 80 -49.45 -55.68 -28.91
C LYS A 80 -48.56 -54.44 -28.90
N ARG A 81 -48.41 -53.78 -27.73
CA ARG A 81 -47.35 -52.81 -27.49
C ARG A 81 -46.29 -53.43 -26.60
N THR A 82 -45.11 -53.55 -27.18
CA THR A 82 -43.88 -53.97 -26.56
C THR A 82 -43.46 -53.01 -25.44
N HIS A 83 -42.88 -53.63 -24.41
CA HIS A 83 -42.32 -53.03 -23.21
C HIS A 83 -41.40 -51.83 -23.52
N SER A 84 -41.67 -50.65 -22.96
CA SER A 84 -40.70 -49.53 -22.92
C SER A 84 -40.49 -49.06 -21.48
N ARG A 85 -39.92 -49.95 -20.66
CA ARG A 85 -39.20 -49.59 -19.42
C ARG A 85 -37.76 -49.23 -19.80
N SER A 86 -37.54 -48.09 -20.45
CA SER A 86 -36.18 -47.61 -20.76
C SER A 86 -36.08 -46.08 -20.81
N ARG A 87 -36.69 -45.39 -19.84
CA ARG A 87 -36.49 -43.93 -19.66
C ARG A 87 -36.04 -43.51 -18.26
N SER A 88 -36.27 -44.31 -17.21
CA SER A 88 -35.77 -43.95 -15.85
C SER A 88 -34.30 -44.33 -15.64
N PHE A 89 -33.79 -45.39 -16.29
CA PHE A 89 -32.42 -45.87 -16.09
C PHE A 89 -31.35 -44.95 -16.68
N ARG A 90 -31.68 -44.19 -17.74
CA ARG A 90 -30.74 -43.22 -18.33
C ARG A 90 -30.55 -41.97 -17.47
N ARG A 91 -31.59 -41.54 -16.76
CA ARG A 91 -31.52 -40.37 -15.86
C ARG A 91 -30.74 -40.68 -14.59
N THR A 92 -30.93 -41.86 -14.01
CA THR A 92 -30.12 -42.30 -12.88
C THR A 92 -28.66 -42.49 -13.27
N CYS A 93 -28.37 -43.13 -14.41
CA CYS A 93 -27.00 -43.29 -14.90
C CYS A 93 -26.28 -41.96 -15.15
N LEU A 94 -26.97 -40.97 -15.75
CA LEU A 94 -26.39 -39.63 -15.96
C LEU A 94 -26.08 -38.91 -14.65
N LEU A 95 -26.94 -39.04 -13.63
CA LEU A 95 -26.69 -38.45 -12.31
C LEU A 95 -25.52 -39.14 -11.59
N PHE A 96 -25.36 -40.45 -11.75
CA PHE A 96 -24.20 -41.17 -11.22
C PHE A 96 -22.90 -40.73 -11.91
N LEU A 97 -22.92 -40.55 -13.24
CA LEU A 97 -21.76 -40.05 -13.98
C LEU A 97 -21.41 -38.61 -13.58
N LEU A 98 -22.40 -37.73 -13.43
CA LEU A 98 -22.18 -36.36 -12.97
C LEU A 98 -21.58 -36.31 -11.56
N LYS A 99 -22.09 -37.13 -10.64
CA LYS A 99 -21.54 -37.25 -9.28
C LYS A 99 -20.11 -37.78 -9.29
N ALA A 100 -19.79 -38.76 -10.13
CA ALA A 100 -18.43 -39.28 -10.27
C ALA A 100 -17.47 -38.21 -10.81
N VAL A 101 -17.89 -37.44 -11.83
CA VAL A 101 -17.09 -36.34 -12.38
C VAL A 101 -16.85 -35.24 -11.33
N LEU A 102 -17.89 -34.85 -10.58
CA LEU A 102 -17.75 -33.88 -9.50
C LEU A 102 -16.85 -34.39 -8.38
N ALA A 103 -16.93 -35.66 -8.00
CA ALA A 103 -16.07 -36.25 -6.99
C ALA A 103 -14.60 -36.29 -7.44
N VAL A 104 -14.32 -36.64 -8.69
CA VAL A 104 -12.97 -36.60 -9.25
C VAL A 104 -12.45 -35.16 -9.32
N TRP A 105 -13.28 -34.22 -9.77
CA TRP A 105 -12.91 -32.80 -9.81
C TRP A 105 -12.61 -32.25 -8.42
N PHE A 106 -13.47 -32.50 -7.44
CA PHE A 106 -13.23 -32.14 -6.04
C PHE A 106 -11.97 -32.81 -5.48
N SER A 107 -11.71 -34.07 -5.82
CA SER A 107 -10.50 -34.78 -5.38
C SER A 107 -9.24 -34.16 -5.97
N VAL A 108 -9.27 -33.71 -7.23
CA VAL A 108 -8.14 -33.01 -7.87
C VAL A 108 -7.93 -31.62 -7.27
N VAL A 109 -9.00 -30.88 -7.02
CA VAL A 109 -8.93 -29.56 -6.36
C VAL A 109 -8.40 -29.71 -4.93
N LEU A 110 -8.94 -30.65 -4.15
CA LEU A 110 -8.49 -30.93 -2.80
C LEU A 110 -7.04 -31.41 -2.78
N TYR A 111 -6.63 -32.25 -3.73
CA TYR A 111 -5.23 -32.65 -3.89
C TYR A 111 -4.32 -31.45 -4.21
N LYS A 112 -4.76 -30.51 -5.04
CA LYS A 112 -4.02 -29.27 -5.33
C LYS A 112 -3.92 -28.37 -4.11
N VAL A 113 -4.98 -28.24 -3.32
CA VAL A 113 -4.99 -27.46 -2.07
C VAL A 113 -4.09 -28.11 -1.02
N ILE A 114 -4.22 -29.41 -0.78
CA ILE A 114 -3.35 -30.15 0.16
C ILE A 114 -1.89 -30.06 -0.29
N ARG A 115 -1.61 -30.17 -1.60
CA ARG A 115 -0.25 -30.05 -2.12
C ARG A 115 0.28 -28.62 -2.02
N TYR A 116 -0.58 -27.61 -2.16
CA TYR A 116 -0.22 -26.21 -1.95
C TYR A 116 0.08 -25.94 -0.47
N CYS A 117 -0.75 -26.44 0.45
CA CYS A 117 -0.49 -26.36 1.90
C CYS A 117 0.75 -27.18 2.33
N ALA A 118 1.01 -28.31 1.69
CA ALA A 118 2.22 -29.12 1.94
C ALA A 118 3.48 -28.54 1.27
N GLN A 119 3.33 -27.70 0.24
CA GLN A 119 4.43 -26.93 -0.35
C GLN A 119 4.70 -25.64 0.45
N SER A 120 3.69 -25.04 1.08
CA SER A 120 3.89 -23.89 1.97
C SER A 120 4.53 -24.25 3.32
N SER A 121 4.68 -25.55 3.65
CA SER A 121 5.34 -26.00 4.89
C SER A 121 6.84 -26.33 4.74
N LYS A 122 7.52 -25.83 3.70
CA LYS A 122 8.98 -25.92 3.58
C LYS A 122 9.63 -24.53 3.50
N SER A 123 9.47 -23.75 4.56
CA SER A 123 10.55 -22.87 5.01
C SER A 123 11.35 -23.62 6.07
N THR A 124 12.19 -24.54 5.61
CA THR A 124 13.23 -25.14 6.46
C THR A 124 14.42 -24.18 6.41
N GLY A 125 14.39 -23.16 7.26
CA GLY A 125 15.58 -22.40 7.60
C GLY A 125 16.60 -23.37 8.19
N GLY A 126 17.67 -23.64 7.45
CA GLY A 126 18.81 -24.39 7.96
C GLY A 126 19.48 -23.59 9.08
N LEU A 127 19.43 -24.13 10.30
CA LEU A 127 20.36 -23.78 11.38
C LEU A 127 21.78 -24.17 10.92
N PRO A 128 22.80 -23.31 11.06
CA PRO A 128 24.17 -23.77 11.17
C PRO A 128 24.43 -24.28 12.61
N ASP A 129 25.13 -25.41 12.69
CA ASP A 129 25.49 -26.12 13.90
C ASP A 129 26.11 -25.23 15.00
N THR A 130 25.61 -25.41 16.22
CA THR A 130 26.19 -24.90 17.45
C THR A 130 27.49 -25.64 17.76
N SER A 131 28.63 -24.94 17.68
CA SER A 131 29.78 -25.21 18.56
C SER A 131 29.67 -24.31 19.80
N PRO A 132 29.97 -24.81 21.01
CA PRO A 132 29.79 -24.04 22.23
C PRO A 132 31.02 -23.13 22.41
N GLY A 133 30.88 -21.88 21.96
CA GLY A 133 31.81 -20.80 22.24
C GLY A 133 31.03 -19.67 22.91
N ASN A 134 31.35 -19.40 24.18
CA ASN A 134 30.86 -18.27 24.94
C ASN A 134 31.00 -16.96 24.14
N ASP A 135 29.89 -16.28 23.85
CA ASP A 135 29.88 -14.83 23.60
C ASP A 135 28.45 -14.27 23.72
N ASP A 136 28.18 -13.56 24.82
CA ASP A 136 26.95 -12.83 25.12
C ASP A 136 26.81 -11.52 24.30
N THR A 137 27.21 -11.52 23.02
CA THR A 137 27.22 -10.33 22.14
C THR A 137 26.86 -10.70 20.69
N SER A 138 25.61 -11.10 20.43
CA SER A 138 25.15 -11.40 19.06
C SER A 138 23.71 -11.02 18.73
N ALA A 139 23.14 -10.01 19.41
CA ALA A 139 21.89 -9.41 18.98
C ALA A 139 22.10 -8.56 17.70
N SER A 140 21.95 -9.22 16.55
CA SER A 140 21.75 -8.64 15.21
C SER A 140 22.94 -7.96 14.52
N ARG A 141 23.88 -8.77 13.98
CA ARG A 141 24.81 -8.31 12.93
C ARG A 141 24.12 -7.96 11.60
N ASN A 142 22.87 -8.36 11.37
CA ASN A 142 22.18 -8.16 10.10
C ASN A 142 21.01 -7.18 10.24
N ARG A 143 21.29 -5.89 10.08
CA ARG A 143 20.33 -4.77 10.18
C ARG A 143 19.70 -4.39 8.83
N ARG A 144 19.81 -5.30 7.86
CA ARG A 144 19.22 -5.23 6.53
C ARG A 144 18.29 -6.42 6.33
N MET A 145 17.05 -6.15 5.93
CA MET A 145 16.06 -7.16 5.63
C MET A 145 15.60 -7.01 4.18
N ILE A 146 15.59 -8.12 3.45
CA ILE A 146 15.14 -8.18 2.06
C ILE A 146 14.13 -9.32 1.98
N ILE A 147 12.94 -9.01 1.47
CA ILE A 147 11.84 -9.96 1.31
C ILE A 147 11.33 -9.81 -0.13
N ASP A 148 11.51 -10.86 -0.91
CA ASP A 148 11.07 -10.91 -2.30
C ASP A 148 10.02 -12.01 -2.47
N SER A 149 8.93 -11.69 -3.15
CA SER A 149 7.83 -12.62 -3.43
C SER A 149 7.42 -12.52 -4.90
N ASP A 150 7.53 -13.63 -5.64
CA ASP A 150 7.11 -13.63 -7.05
C ASP A 150 5.58 -13.55 -7.19
N SER A 151 4.87 -14.33 -6.39
CA SER A 151 3.41 -14.34 -6.40
C SER A 151 2.91 -14.64 -4.99
N GLY A 152 2.31 -13.65 -4.36
CA GLY A 152 1.93 -13.74 -2.96
C GLY A 152 1.79 -12.38 -2.30
N ASN A 153 0.95 -12.34 -1.27
CA ASN A 153 0.78 -11.13 -0.46
C ASN A 153 1.89 -11.05 0.58
N ILE A 154 2.49 -9.87 0.75
CA ILE A 154 3.40 -9.58 1.86
C ILE A 154 2.58 -8.90 2.94
N ARG A 155 2.47 -9.53 4.12
CA ARG A 155 1.64 -9.02 5.22
C ARG A 155 2.35 -9.22 6.55
N GLY A 156 2.16 -8.28 7.48
CA GLY A 156 2.64 -8.39 8.85
C GLY A 156 3.34 -7.13 9.37
N VAL A 157 3.89 -7.25 10.58
CA VAL A 157 4.74 -6.22 11.19
C VAL A 157 6.19 -6.50 10.80
N TYR A 158 6.89 -5.49 10.30
CA TYR A 158 8.31 -5.60 9.94
C TYR A 158 9.17 -4.60 10.71
N PRO A 159 10.23 -5.05 11.40
CA PRO A 159 11.15 -4.14 12.07
C PRO A 159 11.97 -3.38 11.03
N LEU A 160 12.02 -2.05 11.18
CA LEU A 160 12.83 -1.18 10.34
C LEU A 160 14.11 -0.78 11.08
N TYR A 161 15.18 -1.53 10.82
CA TYR A 161 16.54 -1.19 11.25
C TYR A 161 17.18 -0.16 10.30
N ASP A 162 18.21 -0.53 9.54
CA ASP A 162 18.89 0.40 8.63
C ASP A 162 18.32 0.30 7.22
N SER A 163 17.87 -0.89 6.81
CA SER A 163 17.20 -1.09 5.53
C SER A 163 16.18 -2.22 5.57
N LEU A 164 15.00 -1.95 5.04
CA LEU A 164 13.95 -2.92 4.77
C LEU A 164 13.54 -2.81 3.30
N SER A 165 13.70 -3.89 2.55
CA SER A 165 13.30 -3.99 1.14
C SER A 165 12.21 -5.05 0.99
N LEU A 166 11.04 -4.64 0.51
CA LEU A 166 9.92 -5.52 0.22
C LEU A 166 9.60 -5.47 -1.27
N THR A 167 9.74 -6.58 -1.97
CA THR A 167 9.48 -6.65 -3.41
C THR A 167 8.42 -7.70 -3.70
N THR A 168 7.43 -7.37 -4.52
CA THR A 168 6.52 -8.37 -5.09
C THR A 168 6.32 -8.18 -6.59
N THR A 169 6.17 -9.28 -7.32
CA THR A 169 5.76 -9.20 -8.75
C THR A 169 4.25 -9.17 -8.85
N THR A 170 3.56 -10.02 -8.10
CA THR A 170 2.09 -10.02 -8.05
C THR A 170 1.60 -10.27 -6.64
N GLY A 171 0.71 -9.40 -6.16
CA GLY A 171 0.11 -9.53 -4.84
C GLY A 171 0.13 -8.22 -4.06
N ASN A 172 -0.60 -8.20 -2.95
CA ASN A 172 -0.74 -7.00 -2.13
C ASN A 172 0.36 -6.96 -1.07
N ILE A 173 0.91 -5.78 -0.83
CA ILE A 173 1.80 -5.49 0.28
C ILE A 173 0.99 -4.72 1.32
N THR A 174 0.75 -5.30 2.48
CA THR A 174 -0.09 -4.73 3.54
C THR A 174 0.66 -4.85 4.86
N VAL A 175 1.42 -3.82 5.22
CA VAL A 175 2.47 -3.92 6.25
C VAL A 175 2.40 -2.80 7.29
N ALA A 176 2.69 -3.16 8.54
CA ALA A 176 3.02 -2.21 9.58
C ALA A 176 4.55 -2.20 9.80
N ILE A 177 5.14 -1.02 9.72
CA ILE A 177 6.57 -0.82 9.88
C ILE A 177 6.84 -0.44 11.33
N ALA A 178 7.69 -1.21 12.01
CA ALA A 178 8.08 -0.99 13.39
C ALA A 178 9.49 -0.38 13.46
N PRO A 179 9.62 0.95 13.61
CA PRO A 179 10.92 1.63 13.67
C PRO A 179 11.82 1.07 14.76
N GLN A 180 13.11 0.91 14.46
CA GLN A 180 14.11 0.43 15.41
C GLN A 180 15.20 1.48 15.64
N PRO A 181 15.78 1.55 16.86
CA PRO A 181 16.91 2.42 17.14
C PRO A 181 18.07 2.23 16.15
N ALA A 182 18.79 3.33 15.89
CA ALA A 182 20.00 3.31 15.07
C ALA A 182 21.10 2.44 15.71
N HIS A 183 22.08 2.04 14.90
CA HIS A 183 23.24 1.34 15.44
C HIS A 183 24.01 2.27 16.40
N PRO A 184 24.44 1.80 17.59
CA PRO A 184 25.17 2.65 18.54
C PRO A 184 26.42 3.32 17.94
N ASP A 185 27.14 2.62 17.05
CA ASP A 185 28.33 3.16 16.37
C ASP A 185 27.98 4.10 15.19
N HIS A 186 26.74 4.04 14.69
CA HIS A 186 26.26 4.83 13.55
C HIS A 186 24.88 5.45 13.85
N PRO A 187 24.77 6.36 14.83
CA PRO A 187 23.49 6.91 15.26
C PRO A 187 22.80 7.77 14.19
N PHE A 188 23.57 8.24 13.19
CA PHE A 188 23.11 9.09 12.09
C PHE A 188 22.68 8.33 10.84
N GLU A 189 22.85 7.01 10.83
CA GLU A 189 22.48 6.19 9.68
C GLU A 189 20.96 6.25 9.47
N PRO A 190 20.47 6.63 8.26
CA PRO A 190 19.04 6.69 8.01
C PRO A 190 18.43 5.28 7.99
N ALA A 191 17.20 5.17 8.48
CA ALA A 191 16.35 4.00 8.30
C ALA A 191 15.68 4.08 6.92
N ARG A 192 16.00 3.13 6.03
CA ARG A 192 15.52 3.12 4.64
C ARG A 192 14.42 2.09 4.42
N LEU A 193 13.24 2.56 4.04
CA LEU A 193 12.14 1.71 3.59
C LEU A 193 12.07 1.72 2.07
N HIS A 194 12.23 0.55 1.48
CA HIS A 194 12.10 0.33 0.04
C HIS A 194 10.97 -0.66 -0.23
N ILE A 195 9.97 -0.25 -1.02
CA ILE A 195 8.87 -1.12 -1.41
C ILE A 195 8.71 -1.05 -2.92
N ARG A 196 8.69 -2.22 -3.57
CA ARG A 196 8.46 -2.33 -5.00
C ARG A 196 7.39 -3.37 -5.31
N SER A 197 6.45 -3.02 -6.16
CA SER A 197 5.43 -3.92 -6.68
C SER A 197 5.34 -3.80 -8.20
N LEU A 198 5.29 -4.90 -8.93
CA LEU A 198 4.88 -4.84 -10.34
C LEU A 198 3.35 -4.70 -10.43
N SER A 199 2.61 -5.53 -9.70
CA SER A 199 1.15 -5.46 -9.68
C SER A 199 0.55 -5.82 -8.33
N GLY A 200 -0.22 -4.88 -7.76
CA GLY A 200 -0.95 -5.08 -6.52
C GLY A 200 -1.08 -3.80 -5.70
N THR A 201 -1.88 -3.87 -4.64
CA THR A 201 -2.07 -2.74 -3.72
C THR A 201 -0.93 -2.68 -2.71
N VAL A 202 -0.42 -1.48 -2.46
CA VAL A 202 0.58 -1.22 -1.40
C VAL A 202 -0.08 -0.40 -0.30
N THR A 203 -0.18 -0.97 0.90
CA THR A 203 -0.71 -0.32 2.10
C THR A 203 0.35 -0.33 3.19
N VAL A 204 0.76 0.85 3.64
CA VAL A 204 1.83 1.02 4.63
C VAL A 204 1.32 1.82 5.83
N SER A 205 1.60 1.34 7.03
CA SER A 205 1.47 2.10 8.27
C SER A 205 2.77 2.02 9.07
N PHE A 206 3.02 2.98 9.94
CA PHE A 206 4.07 2.87 10.94
C PHE A 206 3.44 2.60 12.30
N THR A 207 4.11 1.83 13.16
CA THR A 207 3.64 1.57 14.53
C THR A 207 3.88 2.75 15.48
N ALA A 208 4.64 3.75 15.04
CA ALA A 208 4.95 4.98 15.78
C ALA A 208 5.25 6.13 14.80
N PRO A 209 4.89 7.39 15.10
CA PRO A 209 4.07 7.82 16.24
C PRO A 209 2.59 7.41 16.04
N GLU A 210 1.72 7.66 17.02
CA GLU A 210 0.27 7.32 16.93
C GLU A 210 -0.40 7.88 15.66
N ALA A 211 0.02 9.08 15.24
CA ALA A 211 -0.44 9.70 14.00
C ALA A 211 -0.07 8.91 12.73
N ALA A 212 0.81 7.91 12.79
CA ALA A 212 1.20 7.06 11.68
C ALA A 212 0.54 5.67 11.70
N ILE A 213 -0.20 5.36 12.77
CA ILE A 213 -0.92 4.09 12.92
C ILE A 213 -2.21 4.15 12.10
N LEU A 214 -2.49 3.10 11.33
CA LEU A 214 -3.76 2.94 10.62
C LEU A 214 -4.63 1.93 11.39
N PRO A 215 -5.72 2.36 12.06
CA PRO A 215 -6.50 1.48 12.94
C PRO A 215 -7.06 0.23 12.25
N ASP A 216 -7.55 0.39 11.02
CA ASP A 216 -8.11 -0.72 10.24
C ASP A 216 -7.06 -1.79 9.95
N LEU A 217 -5.82 -1.37 9.66
CA LEU A 217 -4.70 -2.28 9.41
C LEU A 217 -4.20 -2.94 10.70
N GLU A 218 -4.18 -2.21 11.82
CA GLU A 218 -3.87 -2.81 13.13
C GLU A 218 -4.86 -3.93 13.46
N LEU A 219 -6.16 -3.69 13.26
CA LEU A 219 -7.20 -4.68 13.49
C LEU A 219 -7.08 -5.90 12.58
N GLU A 220 -6.79 -5.71 11.28
CA GLU A 220 -6.53 -6.82 10.35
C GLU A 220 -5.34 -7.68 10.80
N MET A 221 -4.34 -7.06 11.40
CA MET A 221 -3.14 -7.75 11.87
C MET A 221 -3.35 -8.45 13.22
N GLU A 222 -4.26 -7.98 14.07
CA GLU A 222 -4.66 -8.66 15.31
C GLU A 222 -5.55 -9.88 15.06
N LEU A 223 -6.38 -9.86 14.01
CA LEU A 223 -7.28 -10.97 13.66
C LEU A 223 -6.54 -12.20 13.10
N HIS A 224 -5.26 -12.06 12.71
CA HIS A 224 -4.40 -13.13 12.22
C HIS A 224 -3.15 -13.31 13.11
N PRO A 225 -3.27 -14.00 14.26
CA PRO A 225 -2.22 -14.10 15.29
C PRO A 225 -1.00 -14.95 14.89
N ASP A 226 -1.01 -15.57 13.70
CA ASP A 226 0.14 -16.33 13.19
C ASP A 226 1.35 -15.44 12.87
N CYS A 227 1.15 -14.12 12.82
CA CYS A 227 2.22 -13.13 12.80
C CYS A 227 2.63 -12.83 14.25
N ASN A 228 3.77 -13.37 14.68
CA ASN A 228 4.36 -13.26 16.03
C ASN A 228 4.68 -11.79 16.43
N ALA A 229 3.64 -10.97 16.63
CA ALA A 229 3.74 -9.64 17.19
C ALA A 229 3.86 -9.79 18.71
N SER A 230 5.07 -10.12 19.18
CA SER A 230 5.43 -9.90 20.57
C SER A 230 5.41 -8.38 20.80
N ARG A 231 4.22 -7.83 21.12
CA ARG A 231 4.04 -6.46 21.60
C ARG A 231 4.63 -6.40 23.01
N THR A 232 5.96 -6.29 23.10
CA THR A 232 6.58 -5.74 24.31
C THR A 232 6.23 -4.26 24.33
N ASP A 233 5.37 -3.87 25.27
CA ASP A 233 4.87 -2.52 25.56
C ASP A 233 5.97 -1.49 25.93
N GLU A 234 7.23 -1.83 25.73
CA GLU A 234 8.37 -0.98 26.02
C GLU A 234 8.71 -0.22 24.74
N ASN A 235 8.26 1.03 24.68
CA ASN A 235 8.67 2.08 23.73
C ASN A 235 7.92 2.11 22.38
N ARG A 236 6.67 2.63 22.40
CA ARG A 236 5.98 3.16 21.19
C ARG A 236 6.58 4.49 20.69
N ASP A 237 7.73 4.88 21.24
CA ASP A 237 8.39 6.10 20.88
C ASP A 237 9.18 5.90 19.60
N LEU A 238 8.98 6.83 18.67
CA LEU A 238 9.68 6.83 17.40
C LEU A 238 11.18 7.10 17.66
N PRO A 239 12.10 6.20 17.27
CA PRO A 239 13.52 6.42 17.46
C PRO A 239 14.02 7.70 16.80
N ALA A 240 14.87 8.45 17.52
CA ALA A 240 15.54 9.66 17.05
C ALA A 240 16.61 9.36 16.00
N ARG A 241 16.17 9.10 14.76
CA ARG A 241 17.03 8.92 13.59
C ARG A 241 16.33 9.39 12.31
N PRO A 242 17.07 9.60 11.21
CA PRO A 242 16.44 9.98 9.95
C PRO A 242 15.71 8.81 9.29
N TYR A 243 14.58 9.09 8.64
CA TYR A 243 13.80 8.13 7.85
C TYR A 243 13.78 8.51 6.36
N GLU A 244 13.96 7.53 5.48
CA GLU A 244 13.96 7.67 4.02
C GLU A 244 12.99 6.63 3.41
N LEU A 245 12.04 7.10 2.59
CA LEU A 245 11.02 6.26 1.96
C LEU A 245 11.18 6.25 0.43
N ASP A 246 11.13 5.07 -0.17
CA ASP A 246 10.99 4.87 -1.61
C ASP A 246 10.01 3.73 -1.89
N ILE A 247 8.80 4.09 -2.30
CA ILE A 247 7.69 3.17 -2.56
C ILE A 247 7.28 3.32 -4.02
N GLN A 248 7.29 2.21 -4.74
CA GLN A 248 7.02 2.18 -6.17
C GLN A 248 6.08 1.03 -6.53
N THR A 249 5.15 1.30 -7.43
CA THR A 249 4.30 0.27 -8.04
C THR A 249 4.11 0.56 -9.53
N GLU A 250 4.18 -0.45 -10.40
CA GLU A 250 3.84 -0.24 -11.81
C GLU A 250 2.31 -0.22 -11.99
N THR A 251 1.58 -1.07 -11.27
CA THR A 251 0.11 -1.10 -11.31
C THR A 251 -0.48 -1.42 -9.95
N GLY A 252 -1.23 -0.48 -9.41
CA GLY A 252 -2.01 -0.61 -8.19
C GLY A 252 -1.90 0.64 -7.32
N PRO A 253 -2.82 0.83 -6.37
CA PRO A 253 -2.80 2.01 -5.53
C PRO A 253 -1.72 1.93 -4.45
N ILE A 254 -1.18 3.08 -4.06
CA ILE A 254 -0.35 3.27 -2.87
C ILE A 254 -1.20 4.01 -1.84
N ALA A 255 -1.40 3.40 -0.68
CA ALA A 255 -2.12 4.00 0.43
C ALA A 255 -1.32 3.90 1.73
N GLY A 256 -1.44 4.88 2.63
CA GLY A 256 -0.84 4.71 3.94
C GLY A 256 -0.63 5.98 4.76
N ARG A 257 -0.18 5.75 6.00
CA ARG A 257 0.29 6.78 6.93
C ARG A 257 1.75 6.48 7.23
N MET A 258 2.64 7.37 6.84
CA MET A 258 4.07 7.07 6.77
C MET A 258 4.91 8.18 7.36
N VAL A 259 6.01 7.78 8.00
CA VAL A 259 6.97 8.69 8.61
C VAL A 259 8.17 8.87 7.70
N PHE A 260 8.65 10.11 7.56
CA PHE A 260 9.86 10.41 6.80
C PHE A 260 10.61 11.61 7.40
N SER A 261 11.92 11.70 7.19
CA SER A 261 12.72 12.84 7.65
C SER A 261 13.48 13.54 6.53
N ARG A 262 14.02 12.78 5.58
CA ARG A 262 14.85 13.31 4.48
C ARG A 262 14.16 13.26 3.15
N SER A 263 13.64 12.10 2.78
CA SER A 263 12.98 11.90 1.50
C SER A 263 11.76 10.99 1.62
N ALA A 264 10.72 11.35 0.90
CA ALA A 264 9.58 10.49 0.63
C ALA A 264 9.33 10.45 -0.88
N ARG A 265 9.58 9.30 -1.50
CA ARG A 265 9.32 9.06 -2.92
C ARG A 265 8.21 8.03 -3.08
N LEU A 266 7.10 8.43 -3.69
CA LEU A 266 5.95 7.56 -3.98
C LEU A 266 5.66 7.59 -5.47
N VAL A 267 5.73 6.44 -6.14
CA VAL A 267 5.52 6.36 -7.60
C VAL A 267 4.56 5.25 -7.95
N SER A 268 3.53 5.57 -8.73
CA SER A 268 2.55 4.61 -9.25
C SER A 268 2.43 4.78 -10.77
N GLY A 269 2.64 3.73 -11.55
CA GLY A 269 2.36 3.76 -12.99
C GLY A 269 0.86 3.93 -13.23
N SER A 270 0.07 2.95 -12.81
CA SER A 270 -1.38 3.02 -12.86
C SER A 270 -2.01 2.70 -11.49
N GLY A 271 -2.55 3.70 -10.83
CA GLY A 271 -3.23 3.58 -9.54
C GLY A 271 -3.08 4.84 -8.70
N ASP A 272 -4.02 5.01 -7.77
CA ASP A 272 -4.09 6.22 -6.94
C ASP A 272 -2.99 6.24 -5.87
N ILE A 273 -2.53 7.44 -5.50
CA ILE A 273 -1.66 7.65 -4.34
C ILE A 273 -2.49 8.39 -3.28
N THR A 274 -2.83 7.71 -2.19
CA THR A 274 -3.51 8.31 -1.02
C THR A 274 -2.62 8.18 0.22
N ALA A 275 -1.87 9.23 0.54
CA ALA A 275 -0.87 9.17 1.60
C ALA A 275 -1.02 10.30 2.62
N MET A 276 -0.92 9.94 3.90
CA MET A 276 -0.64 10.88 4.98
C MET A 276 0.85 10.80 5.32
N LEU A 277 1.59 11.86 5.02
CA LEU A 277 3.02 11.92 5.28
C LEU A 277 3.27 12.71 6.56
N ILE A 278 4.06 12.13 7.46
CA ILE A 278 4.38 12.68 8.78
C ILE A 278 5.86 13.01 8.78
N PRO A 279 6.22 14.30 8.59
CA PRO A 279 7.61 14.72 8.66
C PRO A 279 8.11 14.54 10.09
N VAL A 280 9.28 13.96 10.26
CA VAL A 280 9.92 13.77 11.55
C VAL A 280 11.24 14.49 11.58
N ILE A 281 11.39 15.33 12.60
CA ILE A 281 12.57 16.12 12.88
C ILE A 281 13.25 15.49 14.09
N PRO A 282 14.25 14.62 13.90
CA PRO A 282 15.04 14.09 15.01
C PRO A 282 15.86 15.22 15.67
N ASP A 283 15.72 15.46 16.97
CA ASP A 283 16.63 16.34 17.70
C ASP A 283 17.98 15.64 17.99
N GLY A 284 19.00 16.42 18.31
CA GLY A 284 20.23 15.89 18.91
C GLY A 284 21.13 15.07 17.98
N LEU A 285 20.82 15.00 16.68
CA LEU A 285 21.78 14.54 15.68
C LEU A 285 22.89 15.59 15.55
N GLY A 286 23.89 15.41 16.42
CA GLY A 286 25.21 16.01 16.43
C GLY A 286 25.70 16.40 15.04
N GLU A 287 25.96 17.69 14.98
CA GLU A 287 26.56 18.45 13.91
C GLU A 287 27.99 17.94 13.60
N ASP A 288 28.12 16.98 12.70
CA ASP A 288 29.35 16.78 11.91
C ASP A 288 29.23 17.40 10.50
N CYS A 289 28.20 18.22 10.27
CA CYS A 289 28.06 19.04 9.07
C CYS A 289 27.95 20.49 9.51
N THR A 290 29.10 21.17 9.63
CA THR A 290 29.29 22.63 9.62
C THR A 290 27.95 23.41 9.53
N GLY A 291 27.52 24.06 10.61
CA GLY A 291 26.25 24.78 10.85
C GLY A 291 25.71 25.72 9.76
N LYS A 292 25.53 25.20 8.54
CA LYS A 292 25.08 25.87 7.31
C LYS A 292 24.33 24.94 6.36
N MET A 293 24.30 23.63 6.59
CA MET A 293 23.54 22.70 5.75
C MET A 293 22.13 22.57 6.33
N GLY A 294 21.20 23.39 5.83
CA GLY A 294 19.78 23.26 6.17
C GLY A 294 19.31 21.82 5.96
N ARG A 295 18.41 21.35 6.84
CA ARG A 295 17.82 20.01 6.72
C ARG A 295 16.96 19.99 5.46
N ASN A 296 17.44 19.34 4.41
CA ASN A 296 16.70 19.22 3.16
C ASN A 296 15.68 18.08 3.28
N VAL A 297 14.41 18.44 3.19
CA VAL A 297 13.28 17.53 3.18
C VAL A 297 12.73 17.50 1.77
N SER A 298 12.74 16.33 1.12
CA SER A 298 12.20 16.16 -0.23
C SER A 298 10.96 15.26 -0.22
N ILE A 299 9.92 15.70 -0.90
CA ILE A 299 8.73 14.91 -1.17
C ILE A 299 8.57 14.82 -2.68
N MET A 300 8.46 13.61 -3.19
CA MET A 300 8.22 13.38 -4.60
C MET A 300 7.09 12.38 -4.77
N THR A 301 6.06 12.79 -5.52
CA THR A 301 5.00 11.88 -5.95
C THR A 301 4.87 11.88 -7.46
N GLU A 302 4.63 10.71 -8.04
CA GLU A 302 4.47 10.56 -9.47
C GLU A 302 3.37 9.53 -9.78
N THR A 303 2.38 9.93 -10.58
CA THR A 303 1.39 9.02 -11.17
C THR A 303 1.39 9.19 -12.68
N GLU A 304 1.47 8.10 -13.45
CA GLU A 304 1.18 8.17 -14.89
C GLU A 304 -0.34 8.18 -15.12
N SER A 305 -1.10 7.38 -14.38
CA SER A 305 -2.56 7.36 -14.38
C SER A 305 -3.10 7.07 -12.97
N GLY A 306 -4.05 7.88 -12.49
CA GLY A 306 -4.63 7.77 -11.15
C GLY A 306 -4.60 9.09 -10.38
N GLU A 307 -5.46 9.19 -9.37
CA GLU A 307 -5.58 10.37 -8.51
C GLU A 307 -4.49 10.42 -7.44
N GLN A 308 -4.05 11.62 -7.09
CA GLN A 308 -3.16 11.85 -5.95
C GLN A 308 -3.90 12.63 -4.87
N ARG A 309 -3.98 12.07 -3.66
CA ARG A 309 -4.46 12.74 -2.45
C ARG A 309 -3.38 12.65 -1.37
N LEU A 310 -2.62 13.72 -1.23
CA LEU A 310 -1.51 13.82 -0.31
C LEU A 310 -1.83 14.79 0.81
N HIS A 311 -1.67 14.35 2.06
CA HIS A 311 -1.79 15.22 3.22
C HIS A 311 -0.51 15.16 4.04
N VAL A 312 0.25 16.24 4.04
CA VAL A 312 1.47 16.36 4.86
C VAL A 312 1.08 17.00 6.19
N THR A 313 1.39 16.32 7.30
CA THR A 313 1.05 16.82 8.65
C THR A 313 2.01 17.90 9.11
N GLN A 314 1.69 18.53 10.24
CA GLN A 314 2.70 19.29 10.98
C GLN A 314 3.90 18.38 11.31
N PRO A 315 5.14 18.89 11.23
CA PRO A 315 6.32 18.12 11.60
C PRO A 315 6.24 17.62 13.05
N PHE A 316 6.56 16.35 13.25
CA PHE A 316 6.73 15.75 14.56
C PHE A 316 8.17 15.94 15.01
N VAL A 317 8.36 16.74 16.06
CA VAL A 317 9.68 17.04 16.62
C VAL A 317 9.95 16.05 17.74
N LEU A 318 11.03 15.28 17.61
CA LEU A 318 11.50 14.37 18.65
C LEU A 318 12.38 15.16 19.62
N ASP A 319 11.82 15.56 20.77
CA ASP A 319 12.53 16.06 21.95
C ASP A 319 13.39 17.35 21.83
N SER A 320 12.88 18.49 21.31
CA SER A 320 13.45 19.83 21.63
C SER A 320 12.65 21.03 21.09
N GLU A 321 12.82 22.17 21.77
CA GLU A 321 12.31 23.52 21.50
C GLU A 321 13.13 24.30 20.43
N ALA A 322 14.10 23.67 19.76
CA ALA A 322 14.96 24.34 18.78
C ALA A 322 14.24 24.57 17.43
N GLU A 323 14.19 25.83 16.98
CA GLU A 323 13.78 26.19 15.63
C GLU A 323 14.78 25.64 14.60
N ALA A 324 14.52 24.42 14.11
CA ALA A 324 15.30 23.84 13.04
C ALA A 324 15.00 24.59 11.72
N ASN A 325 16.02 25.19 11.10
CA ASN A 325 15.91 25.71 9.74
C ASN A 325 15.95 24.54 8.75
N TYR A 326 14.79 24.13 8.26
CA TYR A 326 14.65 23.09 7.26
C TYR A 326 14.21 23.68 5.92
N ARG A 327 14.78 23.15 4.83
CA ARG A 327 14.38 23.50 3.47
C ARG A 327 13.54 22.36 2.93
N VAL A 328 12.27 22.64 2.67
CA VAL A 328 11.37 21.68 2.07
C VAL A 328 11.32 21.89 0.56
N SER A 329 11.37 20.79 -0.19
CA SER A 329 11.07 20.76 -1.62
C SER A 329 10.05 19.66 -1.90
N GLY A 330 8.89 20.04 -2.42
CA GLY A 330 7.87 19.12 -2.93
C GLY A 330 7.86 19.12 -4.45
N SER A 331 7.78 17.94 -5.07
CA SER A 331 7.56 17.76 -6.51
C SER A 331 6.46 16.74 -6.72
N HIS A 332 5.40 17.12 -7.42
CA HIS A 332 4.26 16.25 -7.67
C HIS A 332 3.95 16.24 -9.16
N ILE A 333 3.96 15.05 -9.76
CA ILE A 333 3.72 14.85 -11.18
C ILE A 333 2.50 13.94 -11.30
N ALA A 334 1.42 14.45 -11.89
CA ALA A 334 0.24 13.65 -12.24
C ALA A 334 0.06 13.69 -13.76
N GLY A 335 0.12 12.52 -14.40
CA GLY A 335 -0.10 12.37 -15.84
C GLY A 335 -1.59 12.50 -16.17
N ASN A 336 -2.33 11.42 -15.95
CA ASN A 336 -3.78 11.35 -16.14
C ASN A 336 -4.50 11.13 -14.79
N GLY A 337 -4.86 12.21 -14.11
CA GLY A 337 -5.61 12.14 -12.85
C GLY A 337 -5.71 13.48 -12.13
N ALA A 338 -6.59 13.56 -11.14
CA ALA A 338 -6.67 14.73 -10.25
C ALA A 338 -5.54 14.70 -9.22
N MET A 339 -5.10 15.88 -8.79
CA MET A 339 -4.07 16.03 -7.77
C MET A 339 -4.57 16.98 -6.68
N GLU A 340 -4.59 16.48 -5.45
CA GLU A 340 -4.94 17.19 -4.22
C GLU A 340 -3.78 17.03 -3.24
N VAL A 341 -3.08 18.13 -2.95
CA VAL A 341 -1.94 18.13 -2.04
C VAL A 341 -2.15 19.20 -0.96
N ALA A 342 -2.11 18.79 0.29
CA ALA A 342 -2.19 19.66 1.45
C ALA A 342 -0.86 19.67 2.22
N TYR A 343 -0.35 20.86 2.49
CA TYR A 343 0.86 21.11 3.27
C TYR A 343 0.54 21.77 4.60
N PRO A 344 1.36 21.56 5.65
CA PRO A 344 1.16 22.22 6.93
C PRO A 344 1.46 23.72 6.81
N ALA A 345 0.77 24.53 7.63
CA ALA A 345 0.99 25.97 7.70
C ALA A 345 2.45 26.34 8.07
N ALA A 346 3.16 25.48 8.81
CA ALA A 346 4.57 25.68 9.15
C ALA A 346 5.49 25.71 7.92
N TRP A 347 5.04 25.18 6.79
CA TRP A 347 5.77 25.17 5.53
C TRP A 347 5.29 26.25 4.56
N ALA A 348 4.47 27.18 5.04
CA ALA A 348 4.08 28.34 4.25
C ALA A 348 5.33 29.16 3.88
N GLY A 349 5.53 29.37 2.58
CA GLY A 349 6.69 30.04 2.02
C GLY A 349 6.50 30.31 0.53
N ASN A 350 7.57 30.72 -0.15
CA ASN A 350 7.51 30.96 -1.59
C ASN A 350 7.34 29.64 -2.35
N VAL A 351 6.15 29.42 -2.89
CA VAL A 351 5.87 28.37 -3.88
C VAL A 351 6.38 28.90 -5.23
N HIS A 352 7.37 28.22 -5.82
CA HIS A 352 7.96 28.59 -7.11
C HIS A 352 7.56 27.60 -8.20
#